data_AF-A0A9W8XPL6-F1
#
_entry.id   AF-A0A9W8XPL6-F1
#
_cell.length_a   1.000
_cell.length_b   1.000
_cell.length_c   1.000
_cell.angle_alpha   90.00
_cell.angle_beta   90.00
_cell.angle_gamma   90.00
#
_symmetry.space_group_name_H-M   'P 1'
#
loop_
_entity.id
_entity.type
_entity.pdbx_description
1 polymer ?
#
loop_
_entity_poly.entity_id
_entity_poly.type
_entity_poly.pdbx_seq_one_letter_code
_entity_poly.pdbx_strand_id
1 'polypeptide(L)'
;MAPANEAIGYETKIFTSGFGDQRTKYMGDSYEADEEWAKLYPRTVVRIPKSQADRLANKSIPIAGDEDHFPVLITVFHVMHCLDSIRHLYFGHDKNMDPDPIINEAVLKRPHIDHCFDSLRQSIMCASDVAPSPYNWVPSKGKALGSLGVQHTCRSELPD
;
A
#
# COMPACT_ATOMS: atom_id res chain seq x y z
N MET A 1 20.79 0.34 5.71
CA MET A 1 19.97 0.27 4.48
C MET A 1 19.04 -0.95 4.61
N ALA A 2 17.81 -0.89 4.12
CA ALA A 2 16.87 -2.01 4.29
C ALA A 2 17.37 -3.22 3.46
N PRO A 3 17.39 -4.45 4.01
CA PRO A 3 17.91 -5.63 3.31
C PRO A 3 17.23 -5.92 1.96
N ALA A 4 15.98 -5.50 1.78
CA ALA A 4 15.23 -5.71 0.54
C ALA A 4 15.59 -4.74 -0.60
N ASN A 5 16.42 -3.73 -0.35
CA ASN A 5 16.75 -2.73 -1.39
C ASN A 5 17.50 -3.33 -2.59
N GLU A 6 18.16 -4.47 -2.43
CA GLU A 6 18.87 -5.17 -3.52
C GLU A 6 17.94 -5.69 -4.60
N ALA A 7 16.65 -5.88 -4.29
CA ALA A 7 15.63 -6.36 -5.22
C ALA A 7 14.82 -5.24 -5.89
N ILE A 8 15.17 -3.97 -5.64
CA ILE A 8 14.38 -2.82 -6.07
C ILE A 8 15.04 -2.08 -7.23
N GLY A 9 14.31 -2.00 -8.34
CA GLY A 9 14.59 -1.14 -9.47
C GLY A 9 13.74 0.14 -9.43
N TYR A 10 13.87 0.93 -10.49
CA TYR A 10 13.04 2.11 -10.73
C TYR A 10 12.49 2.07 -12.14
N GLU A 11 11.23 2.45 -12.27
CA GLU A 11 10.55 2.57 -13.54
C GLU A 11 9.83 3.90 -13.65
N THR A 12 9.59 4.31 -14.88
CA THR A 12 8.84 5.52 -15.16
C THR A 12 7.43 5.16 -15.59
N LYS A 13 6.42 5.69 -14.88
CA LYS A 13 5.00 5.42 -15.14
C LYS A 13 4.23 6.72 -15.33
N ILE A 14 3.30 6.73 -16.28
CA ILE A 14 2.30 7.79 -16.39
C ILE A 14 1.08 7.34 -15.61
N PHE A 15 0.67 8.11 -14.61
CA PHE A 15 -0.51 7.77 -13.83
C PHE A 15 -1.78 7.98 -14.67
N THR A 16 -2.84 7.24 -14.34
CA THR A 16 -4.15 7.50 -14.94
C THR A 16 -4.88 8.54 -14.09
N SER A 17 -5.78 9.32 -14.68
CA SER A 17 -6.59 10.26 -13.89
C SER A 17 -7.65 9.57 -13.03
N GLY A 18 -7.99 8.31 -13.31
CA GLY A 18 -9.07 7.57 -12.68
C GLY A 18 -10.49 8.01 -13.08
N PHE A 19 -10.63 9.02 -13.94
CA PHE A 19 -11.92 9.52 -14.43
C PHE A 19 -12.26 9.00 -15.83
N GLY A 20 -13.57 8.89 -16.13
CA GLY A 20 -14.04 8.49 -17.45
C GLY A 20 -13.58 7.07 -17.83
N ASP A 21 -12.94 6.95 -18.98
CA ASP A 21 -12.35 5.72 -19.52
C ASP A 21 -10.98 5.36 -18.91
N GLN A 22 -10.42 6.22 -18.06
CA GLN A 22 -9.13 6.01 -17.40
C GLN A 22 -9.22 5.33 -16.02
N ARG A 23 -10.36 4.72 -15.70
CA ARG A 23 -10.55 3.96 -14.46
C ARG A 23 -9.62 2.76 -14.41
N THR A 24 -9.16 2.41 -13.22
CA THR A 24 -8.31 1.23 -12.99
C THR A 24 -9.10 0.11 -12.33
N LYS A 25 -8.58 -1.11 -12.40
CA LYS A 25 -9.13 -2.30 -11.72
C LYS A 25 -9.17 -2.19 -10.18
N TYR A 26 -8.49 -1.20 -9.60
CA TYR A 26 -8.43 -0.96 -8.16
C TYR A 26 -9.54 0.00 -7.67
N MET A 27 -10.39 0.51 -8.56
CA MET A 27 -11.39 1.55 -8.24
C MET A 27 -12.80 0.99 -8.11
N GLY A 28 -13.48 1.36 -7.02
CA GLY A 28 -14.89 1.03 -6.79
C GLY A 28 -15.08 0.10 -5.59
N ASP A 29 -16.34 -0.26 -5.37
CA ASP A 29 -16.87 -1.15 -4.33
C ASP A 29 -17.17 -2.56 -4.88
N SER A 30 -16.46 -2.98 -5.93
CA SER A 30 -16.68 -4.30 -6.54
C SER A 30 -15.79 -5.36 -5.89
N TYR A 31 -16.27 -6.60 -5.80
CA TYR A 31 -15.46 -7.75 -5.35
C TYR A 31 -14.20 -7.95 -6.21
N GLU A 32 -14.30 -7.66 -7.51
CA GLU A 32 -13.16 -7.69 -8.42
C GLU A 32 -12.08 -6.67 -8.00
N ALA A 33 -12.47 -5.53 -7.44
CA ALA A 33 -11.52 -4.56 -6.93
C ALA A 33 -10.90 -5.09 -5.63
N ASP A 34 -11.70 -5.63 -4.71
CA ASP A 34 -11.22 -6.24 -3.46
C ASP A 34 -10.17 -7.34 -3.73
N GLU A 35 -10.39 -8.19 -4.74
CA GLU A 35 -9.42 -9.21 -5.17
C GLU A 35 -8.11 -8.60 -5.70
N GLU A 36 -8.19 -7.51 -6.46
CA GLU A 36 -7.00 -6.82 -6.95
C GLU A 36 -6.22 -6.14 -5.83
N TRP A 37 -6.91 -5.60 -4.81
CA TRP A 37 -6.28 -5.05 -3.61
C TRP A 37 -5.58 -6.12 -2.79
N ALA A 38 -6.22 -7.27 -2.54
CA ALA A 38 -5.63 -8.38 -1.78
C ALA A 38 -4.29 -8.87 -2.36
N LYS A 39 -4.11 -8.77 -3.69
CA LYS A 39 -2.86 -9.13 -4.37
C LYS A 39 -1.69 -8.17 -4.08
N LEU A 40 -1.96 -6.95 -3.61
CA LEU A 40 -0.94 -5.93 -3.34
C LEU A 40 -0.18 -6.14 -2.03
N TYR A 41 -0.74 -6.91 -1.09
CA TYR A 41 -0.15 -7.18 0.23
C TYR A 41 -0.35 -8.65 0.63
N PRO A 42 0.18 -9.60 -0.15
CA PRO A 42 -0.13 -11.03 0.02
C PRO A 42 0.26 -11.59 1.40
N ARG A 43 1.24 -10.98 2.07
CA ARG A 43 1.61 -11.26 3.46
C ARG A 43 2.15 -10.00 4.14
N THR A 44 1.42 -9.41 5.07
CA THR A 44 1.89 -8.25 5.85
C THR A 44 3.04 -8.62 6.79
N VAL A 45 3.00 -9.81 7.38
CA VAL A 45 4.05 -10.38 8.24
C VAL A 45 4.67 -11.59 7.56
N VAL A 46 6.00 -11.61 7.49
CA VAL A 46 6.77 -12.73 6.95
C VAL A 46 7.63 -13.35 8.04
N ARG A 47 7.95 -14.63 7.85
CA ARG A 47 8.85 -15.40 8.71
C ARG A 47 10.25 -15.40 8.08
N ILE A 48 11.25 -14.94 8.82
CA ILE A 48 12.65 -14.92 8.38
C ILE A 48 13.52 -15.79 9.30
N PRO A 49 14.59 -16.43 8.77
CA PRO A 49 15.54 -17.17 9.59
C PRO A 49 16.37 -16.23 10.47
N LYS A 50 16.90 -16.76 11.56
CA LYS A 50 17.80 -16.06 12.49
C LYS A 50 18.95 -15.31 11.80
N SER A 51 19.55 -15.90 10.77
CA SER A 51 20.64 -15.26 10.00
C SER A 51 20.23 -13.97 9.28
N GLN A 52 18.96 -13.80 8.93
CA GLN A 52 18.40 -12.55 8.42
C GLN A 52 18.00 -11.62 9.57
N ALA A 53 17.36 -12.15 10.62
CA ALA A 53 16.94 -11.38 11.78
C ALA A 53 18.11 -10.69 12.50
N ASP A 54 19.24 -11.37 12.61
CA ASP A 54 20.46 -10.86 13.24
C ASP A 54 21.04 -9.65 12.48
N ARG A 55 20.73 -9.49 11.19
CA ARG A 55 21.15 -8.34 10.37
C ARG A 55 20.23 -7.11 10.50
N LEU A 56 19.08 -7.23 11.16
CA LEU A 56 18.16 -6.12 11.35
C LEU A 56 18.75 -5.09 12.31
N ALA A 57 18.59 -3.80 11.98
CA ALA A 57 18.94 -2.70 12.88
C ALA A 57 18.08 -2.72 14.14
N ASN A 58 16.77 -2.89 13.97
CA ASN A 58 15.80 -3.09 15.05
C ASN A 58 15.50 -4.59 15.16
N LYS A 59 15.80 -5.19 16.32
CA LYS A 59 15.64 -6.63 16.52
C LYS A 59 14.17 -7.03 16.63
N SER A 60 13.83 -8.16 16.03
CA SER A 60 12.56 -8.85 16.26
C SER A 60 12.74 -9.92 17.34
N ILE A 61 11.64 -10.32 17.97
CA ILE A 61 11.61 -11.45 18.91
C ILE A 61 11.38 -12.76 18.14
N PRO A 62 11.90 -13.90 18.61
CA PRO A 62 11.63 -15.18 17.96
C PRO A 62 10.15 -15.55 18.04
N ILE A 63 9.71 -16.41 17.12
CA ILE A 63 8.37 -17.01 17.17
C ILE A 63 8.31 -17.97 18.36
N ALA A 64 7.22 -17.91 19.14
CA ALA A 64 7.05 -18.79 20.29
C ALA A 64 7.05 -20.26 19.85
N GLY A 65 7.97 -21.07 20.41
CA GLY A 65 8.16 -22.47 20.03
C GLY A 65 9.04 -22.69 18.79
N ASP A 66 9.61 -21.63 18.20
CA ASP A 66 10.49 -21.69 17.02
C ASP A 66 11.55 -20.57 17.09
N GLU A 67 12.62 -20.83 17.83
CA GLU A 67 13.68 -19.84 18.13
C GLU A 67 14.58 -19.51 16.93
N ASP A 68 14.52 -20.32 15.87
CA ASP A 68 15.29 -20.12 14.64
C ASP A 68 14.60 -19.15 13.67
N HIS A 69 13.37 -18.74 13.98
CA HIS A 69 12.55 -17.92 13.08
C HIS A 69 11.93 -16.72 13.77
N PHE A 70 11.86 -15.63 13.00
CA PHE A 70 11.47 -14.32 13.50
C PHE A 70 10.38 -13.74 12.59
N PRO A 71 9.29 -13.19 13.17
CA PRO A 71 8.29 -12.47 12.40
C PRO A 71 8.81 -11.06 12.09
N VAL A 72 8.59 -10.61 10.85
CA VAL A 72 8.87 -9.23 10.43
C VAL A 72 7.72 -8.72 9.60
N LEU A 73 7.28 -7.51 9.93
CA LEU A 73 6.28 -6.79 9.15
C LEU A 73 6.95 -6.06 7.98
N ILE A 74 6.46 -6.30 6.76
CA ILE A 74 6.97 -5.64 5.56
C ILE A 74 6.22 -4.33 5.37
N THR A 75 6.94 -3.21 5.47
CA THR A 75 6.34 -1.87 5.56
C THR A 75 5.42 -1.54 4.39
N VAL A 76 5.80 -1.85 3.14
CA VAL A 76 4.96 -1.55 1.97
C VAL A 76 3.63 -2.32 2.02
N PHE A 77 3.65 -3.58 2.45
CA PHE A 77 2.44 -4.39 2.58
C PHE A 77 1.56 -3.89 3.72
N HIS A 78 2.15 -3.44 4.84
CA HIS A 78 1.38 -2.84 5.94
C HIS A 78 0.72 -1.52 5.54
N VAL A 79 1.44 -0.66 4.81
CA VAL A 79 0.88 0.61 4.31
C VAL A 79 -0.25 0.34 3.32
N MET A 80 -0.11 -0.69 2.46
CA MET A 80 -1.20 -1.05 1.56
C MET A 80 -2.41 -1.63 2.27
N HIS A 81 -2.20 -2.48 3.27
CA HIS A 81 -3.26 -2.94 4.16
C HIS A 81 -3.99 -1.77 4.83
N CYS A 82 -3.26 -0.78 5.37
CA CYS A 82 -3.86 0.41 5.99
C CYS A 82 -4.77 1.19 5.03
N LEU A 83 -4.33 1.38 3.77
CA LEU A 83 -5.11 2.08 2.77
C LEU A 83 -6.37 1.29 2.39
N ASP A 84 -6.25 -0.04 2.27
CA ASP A 84 -7.38 -0.90 1.94
C ASP A 84 -8.40 -0.97 3.09
N SER A 85 -7.99 -1.00 4.36
CA SER A 85 -8.90 -0.94 5.51
C SER A 85 -9.75 0.34 5.49
N ILE A 86 -9.15 1.48 5.15
CA ILE A 86 -9.87 2.75 5.00
C ILE A 86 -10.83 2.68 3.80
N ARG A 87 -10.42 2.05 2.69
CA ARG A 87 -11.26 1.83 1.52
C ARG A 87 -12.50 0.99 1.86
N HIS A 88 -12.33 -0.11 2.59
CA HIS A 88 -13.43 -0.95 3.06
C HIS A 88 -14.42 -0.16 3.93
N LEU A 89 -13.95 0.69 4.85
CA LEU A 89 -14.83 1.56 5.63
C LEU A 89 -15.55 2.59 4.78
N TYR A 90 -14.87 3.19 3.80
CA TYR A 90 -15.46 4.18 2.90
C TYR A 90 -16.62 3.60 2.08
N PHE A 91 -16.48 2.35 1.61
CA PHE A 91 -17.54 1.66 0.85
C PHE A 91 -18.53 0.88 1.73
N GLY A 92 -18.31 0.77 3.04
CA GLY A 92 -19.16 -0.01 3.94
C GLY A 92 -19.00 -1.54 3.77
N HIS A 93 -17.83 -1.99 3.31
CA HIS A 93 -17.48 -3.39 3.07
C HIS A 93 -16.74 -4.02 4.26
N ASP A 94 -17.30 -3.88 5.46
CA ASP A 94 -16.62 -4.19 6.73
C ASP A 94 -16.51 -5.69 7.07
N LYS A 95 -17.08 -6.58 6.24
CA LYS A 95 -17.15 -8.03 6.51
C LYS A 95 -16.39 -8.92 5.53
N ASN A 96 -15.83 -8.36 4.46
CA ASN A 96 -15.25 -9.14 3.36
C ASN A 96 -13.72 -9.00 3.25
N MET A 97 -13.07 -8.27 4.17
CA MET A 97 -11.62 -8.07 4.14
C MET A 97 -10.87 -9.34 4.56
N ASP A 98 -11.35 -10.03 5.60
CA ASP A 98 -10.85 -11.31 6.11
C ASP A 98 -12.03 -12.30 6.31
N PRO A 99 -11.85 -13.61 6.08
CA PRO A 99 -12.87 -14.60 6.41
C PRO A 99 -13.21 -14.67 7.92
N ASP A 100 -12.31 -14.23 8.79
CA ASP A 100 -12.53 -14.17 10.24
C ASP A 100 -13.16 -12.83 10.65
N PRO A 101 -14.41 -12.83 11.15
CA PRO A 101 -15.09 -11.62 11.58
C PRO A 101 -14.42 -10.92 12.77
N ILE A 102 -13.68 -11.65 13.61
CA ILE A 102 -12.94 -11.06 14.75
C ILE A 102 -11.77 -10.24 14.24
N ILE A 103 -11.08 -10.73 13.20
CA ILE A 103 -9.98 -10.01 12.55
C ILE A 103 -10.53 -8.75 11.87
N ASN A 104 -11.62 -8.87 11.11
CA ASN A 104 -12.29 -7.71 10.51
C ASN A 104 -12.65 -6.64 11.55
N GLU A 105 -13.30 -7.04 12.65
CA GLU A 105 -13.67 -6.12 13.71
C GLU A 105 -12.44 -5.43 14.33
N ALA A 106 -11.35 -6.18 14.54
CA ALA A 106 -10.11 -5.63 15.10
C ALA A 106 -9.42 -4.63 14.17
N VAL A 107 -9.37 -4.92 12.87
CA VAL A 107 -8.73 -4.08 11.84
C VAL A 107 -9.53 -2.80 11.59
N LEU A 108 -10.86 -2.88 11.62
CA LEU A 108 -11.73 -1.76 11.27
C LEU A 108 -12.13 -0.90 12.50
N LYS A 109 -11.66 -1.25 13.70
CA LYS A 109 -11.83 -0.46 14.92
C LYS A 109 -11.14 0.90 14.82
N ARG A 110 -11.77 1.93 15.36
CA ARG A 110 -11.28 3.32 15.32
C ARG A 110 -9.81 3.51 15.66
N PRO A 111 -9.25 2.93 16.75
CA PRO A 111 -7.84 3.11 17.07
C PRO A 111 -6.89 2.54 16.00
N HIS A 112 -7.28 1.44 15.36
CA HIS A 112 -6.49 0.83 14.29
C HIS A 112 -6.50 1.74 13.05
N ILE A 113 -7.66 2.28 12.68
CA ILE A 113 -7.81 3.20 11.55
C ILE A 113 -7.10 4.53 11.78
N ASP A 114 -7.11 5.06 13.02
CA ASP A 114 -6.35 6.26 13.38
C ASP A 114 -4.85 6.06 13.15
N HIS A 115 -4.33 4.89 13.56
CA HIS A 115 -2.98 4.45 13.25
C HIS A 115 -2.71 4.33 11.74
N CYS A 116 -3.68 3.82 10.96
CA CYS A 116 -3.56 3.69 9.51
C CYS A 116 -3.34 5.05 8.85
N PHE A 117 -4.08 6.08 9.27
CA PHE A 117 -3.92 7.44 8.76
C PHE A 117 -2.51 7.99 9.01
N ASP A 118 -1.97 7.85 10.22
CA ASP A 118 -0.63 8.35 10.52
C ASP A 118 0.46 7.52 9.82
N SER A 119 0.29 6.21 9.72
CA SER A 119 1.23 5.32 9.00
C SER A 119 1.31 5.68 7.50
N LEU A 120 0.17 5.96 6.87
CA LEU A 120 0.10 6.44 5.48
C LEU A 120 0.78 7.80 5.34
N ARG A 121 0.49 8.76 6.24
CA ARG A 121 1.12 10.08 6.23
C ARG A 121 2.65 9.97 6.32
N GLN A 122 3.17 9.23 7.29
CA GLN A 122 4.61 9.04 7.47
C GLN A 122 5.26 8.43 6.22
N SER A 123 4.61 7.43 5.62
CA SER A 123 5.12 6.74 4.42
C SER A 123 5.15 7.65 3.20
N ILE A 124 4.07 8.41 2.97
CA ILE A 124 3.99 9.40 1.88
C ILE A 124 5.05 10.48 2.07
N MET A 125 5.27 10.99 3.28
CA MET A 125 6.29 12.01 3.53
C MET A 125 7.71 11.48 3.35
N CYS A 126 7.95 10.20 3.64
CA CYS A 126 9.25 9.56 3.49
C CYS A 126 9.61 9.27 2.02
N ALA A 127 8.62 8.92 1.20
CA ALA A 127 8.80 8.50 -0.19
C ALA A 127 8.09 9.44 -1.19
N SER A 128 7.92 10.70 -0.83
CA SER A 128 7.10 11.66 -1.59
C SER A 128 7.57 11.83 -3.03
N ASP A 129 6.60 11.84 -3.95
CA ASP A 129 6.83 12.21 -5.34
C ASP A 129 6.65 13.72 -5.51
N VAL A 130 7.60 14.35 -6.19
CA VAL A 130 7.65 15.80 -6.44
C VAL A 130 7.44 16.14 -7.93
N ALA A 131 6.98 15.19 -8.74
CA ALA A 131 6.63 15.40 -10.13
C ALA A 131 5.58 16.53 -10.27
N PRO A 132 5.85 17.57 -11.09
CA PRO A 132 4.94 18.69 -11.24
C PRO A 132 3.72 18.30 -12.08
N SER A 133 2.52 18.67 -11.61
CA SER A 133 1.28 18.57 -12.38
C SER A 133 0.98 19.91 -13.06
N PRO A 134 1.09 20.01 -14.41
CA PRO A 134 0.79 21.25 -15.12
C PRO A 134 -0.72 21.48 -15.18
N TYR A 135 -1.12 22.74 -15.34
CA TYR A 135 -2.52 23.10 -15.58
C TYR A 135 -2.76 23.32 -17.07
N ASN A 136 -3.88 22.79 -17.58
CA ASN A 136 -4.30 22.96 -18.96
C ASN A 136 -5.72 23.52 -19.03
N TRP A 137 -6.00 24.37 -20.03
CA TRP A 137 -7.34 24.90 -20.27
C TRP A 137 -8.26 23.78 -20.77
N VAL A 138 -9.43 23.62 -20.15
CA VAL A 138 -10.45 22.63 -20.55
C VAL A 138 -11.68 23.39 -21.07
N PRO A 139 -11.82 23.55 -22.41
CA PRO A 139 -12.88 24.36 -23.01
C PRO A 139 -14.28 23.93 -22.57
N SER A 140 -14.54 22.62 -22.48
CA SER A 140 -15.84 22.07 -22.07
C SER A 140 -16.23 22.39 -20.63
N LYS A 141 -15.29 22.84 -19.79
CA LYS A 141 -15.52 23.24 -18.40
C LYS A 141 -15.31 24.74 -18.17
N GLY A 142 -14.85 25.48 -19.18
CA GLY A 142 -14.58 26.92 -19.08
C GLY A 142 -13.55 27.29 -18.00
N LYS A 143 -12.60 26.40 -17.68
CA LYS A 143 -11.57 26.62 -16.65
C LYS A 143 -10.30 25.82 -16.92
N ALA A 144 -9.20 26.24 -16.30
CA ALA A 144 -7.97 25.45 -16.22
C ALA A 144 -8.09 24.36 -15.16
N LEU A 145 -7.59 23.16 -15.46
CA LEU A 145 -7.54 22.02 -14.54
C LEU A 145 -6.13 21.41 -14.54
N GLY A 146 -5.72 20.89 -13.38
CA GLY A 146 -4.45 20.16 -13.25
C GLY A 146 -4.46 18.83 -13.99
N SER A 147 -3.37 18.53 -14.69
CA SER A 147 -3.18 17.26 -15.39
C SER A 147 -2.70 16.18 -14.42
N LEU A 148 -3.55 15.20 -14.16
CA LEU A 148 -3.23 14.08 -13.26
C LEU A 148 -2.43 12.96 -13.94
N GLY A 149 -2.45 12.91 -15.28
CA GLY A 149 -1.69 11.94 -16.06
C GLY A 149 -0.29 12.44 -16.40
N VAL A 150 0.54 12.63 -15.37
CA VAL A 150 1.95 13.02 -15.54
C VAL A 150 2.88 11.85 -15.27
N GLN A 151 4.14 12.06 -15.61
CA GLN A 151 5.20 11.08 -15.46
C GLN A 151 5.70 11.05 -14.01
N HIS A 152 5.83 9.85 -13.47
CA HIS A 152 6.27 9.56 -12.11
C HIS A 152 7.42 8.55 -12.15
N THR A 153 8.35 8.66 -11.20
CA THR A 153 9.39 7.63 -10.99
C THR A 153 8.96 6.73 -9.85
N CYS A 154 8.62 5.49 -10.17
CA CYS A 154 8.15 4.50 -9.22
C CYS A 154 9.28 3.53 -8.89
N ARG A 155 9.24 2.96 -7.68
CA ARG A 155 10.02 1.77 -7.35
C ARG A 155 9.35 0.56 -8.00
N SER A 156 10.14 -0.31 -8.59
CA SER A 156 9.70 -1.58 -9.16
C SER A 156 10.53 -2.72 -8.57
N GLU A 157 10.05 -3.95 -8.68
CA GLU A 157 10.92 -5.11 -8.51
C GLU A 157 11.90 -5.16 -9.70
N LEU A 158 13.13 -5.62 -9.46
CA LEU A 158 14.04 -5.94 -10.56
C LEU A 158 13.49 -7.17 -11.31
N PRO A 159 13.60 -7.22 -12.65
CA PRO A 159 13.31 -8.45 -13.39
C PRO A 159 14.25 -9.56 -12.91
N ASP A 160 13.70 -10.76 -12.69
CA ASP A 160 14.47 -11.98 -12.40
C ASP A 160 15.49 -12.32 -13.51
#